data_AF-A0A9W7SX34-F1
#
_entry.id   AF-A0A9W7SX34-F1
#
_cell.length_a   1.000
_cell.length_b   1.000
_cell.length_c   1.000
_cell.angle_alpha   90.00
_cell.angle_beta   90.00
_cell.angle_gamma   90.00
#
_symmetry.space_group_name_H-M   'P 1'
#
loop_
_entity.id
_entity.type
_entity.pdbx_description
1 polymer ?
#
loop_
_entity_poly.entity_id
_entity_poly.type
_entity_poly.pdbx_seq_one_letter_code
_entity_poly.pdbx_strand_id
1 'polypeptide(L)' 'MDAVGMRPEKLYGSVWVFRPEPGCDVAGRSIQFHEPKEVRRGGKIPSRMARVFGRRMRYTLGWEPGMFVCA' A
#
# COMPACT_ATOMS: atom_id res chain seq x y z
N MET A 1 -12.13 4.04 5.68
CA MET A 1 -12.20 4.80 4.42
C MET A 1 -11.10 4.28 3.52
N ASP A 2 -11.45 3.59 2.43
CA ASP A 2 -10.49 3.10 1.45
C ASP A 2 -10.10 4.28 0.55
N ALA A 3 -9.09 5.04 0.98
CA ALA A 3 -8.74 6.37 0.43
C ALA A 3 -8.34 6.40 -1.06
N VAL A 4 -8.37 5.25 -1.75
CA VAL A 4 -7.85 5.07 -3.12
C VAL A 4 -8.68 4.04 -3.91
N GLY A 5 -9.84 3.59 -3.41
CA GLY A 5 -10.60 2.51 -4.07
C GLY A 5 -9.80 1.22 -4.23
N MET A 6 -8.94 0.93 -3.24
CA MET A 6 -8.16 -0.30 -3.16
C MET A 6 -8.60 -1.10 -1.95
N ARG A 7 -8.97 -2.36 -2.18
CA ARG A 7 -9.35 -3.27 -1.12
C ARG A 7 -8.10 -3.99 -0.57
N PRO A 8 -7.77 -3.82 0.71
CA PRO A 8 -6.74 -4.62 1.35
C PRO A 8 -7.26 -6.05 1.59
N GLU A 9 -6.55 -7.03 1.05
CA GLU A 9 -6.80 -8.45 1.24
C GLU A 9 -5.55 -9.10 1.84
N LYS A 10 -5.73 -9.81 2.97
CA LYS A 10 -4.67 -10.59 3.58
C LYS A 10 -4.66 -11.97 2.92
N LEU A 11 -3.58 -12.30 2.21
CA LEU A 11 -3.40 -13.63 1.62
C LEU A 11 -3.00 -14.63 2.70
N TYR A 12 -1.72 -14.64 3.09
CA TYR A 12 -1.15 -15.57 4.06
C TYR A 12 -0.03 -14.89 4.88
N GLY A 13 0.03 -15.19 6.18
CA GLY A 13 1.09 -14.72 7.06
C GLY A 13 1.24 -13.19 7.07
N SER A 14 2.38 -12.69 6.55
CA SER A 14 2.75 -11.26 6.47
C SER A 14 2.27 -10.60 5.19
N VAL A 15 1.67 -11.34 4.26
CA VAL A 15 1.44 -10.84 2.91
C VAL A 15 0.11 -10.13 2.84
N TRP A 16 0.16 -8.85 2.50
CA TRP A 16 -0.98 -8.00 2.20
C TRP A 16 -1.01 -7.71 0.71
N VAL A 17 -2.17 -7.90 0.09
CA VAL A 17 -2.43 -7.58 -1.31
C VAL A 17 -3.46 -6.48 -1.36
N PHE A 18 -3.21 -5.47 -2.16
CA PHE A 18 -4.16 -4.39 -2.41
C PHE A 18 -4.64 -4.56 -3.84
N ARG A 19 -5.94 -4.84 -3.98
CA ARG A 19 -6.58 -4.99 -5.29
C ARG A 19 -7.41 -3.75 -5.60
N PRO A 20 -7.38 -3.24 -6.83
CA PRO A 20 -8.27 -2.16 -7.23
C PRO A 20 -9.72 -2.65 -7.20
N GLU A 21 -10.62 -1.79 -6.72
CA GLU A 21 -12.05 -2.05 -6.78
C GLU A 21 -12.57 -1.88 -8.22
N PRO A 22 -13.64 -2.61 -8.60
CA PRO A 22 -14.26 -2.45 -9.91
C PRO A 22 -14.68 -1.00 -10.13
N GLY A 23 -14.17 -0.37 -11.21
CA GLY A 23 -14.46 1.04 -11.54
C GLY A 23 -13.46 2.05 -10.98
N CYS A 24 -12.40 1.63 -10.29
CA CYS A 24 -11.33 2.52 -9.86
C CYS A 24 -10.19 2.57 -10.89
N ASP A 25 -9.90 3.76 -11.43
CA ASP A 25 -8.88 4.01 -12.47
C ASP A 25 -7.46 4.11 -11.88
N VAL A 26 -7.15 3.30 -10.85
CA VAL A 26 -5.81 3.26 -10.25
C VAL A 26 -4.93 2.33 -11.07
N ALA A 27 -4.42 2.84 -12.19
CA ALA A 27 -3.33 2.29 -13.00
C ALA A 27 -3.21 0.74 -13.00
N GLY A 28 -4.29 0.03 -13.34
CA GLY A 28 -4.33 -1.35 -13.86
C GLY A 28 -3.63 -2.48 -13.10
N ARG A 29 -3.07 -2.29 -11.88
CA ARG A 29 -2.21 -3.30 -11.24
C ARG A 29 -2.46 -3.43 -9.74
N SER A 30 -2.60 -4.67 -9.30
CA SER A 30 -2.55 -5.01 -7.87
C SER A 30 -1.13 -4.86 -7.32
N ILE A 31 -1.01 -4.49 -6.05
CA ILE A 31 0.27 -4.37 -5.36
C ILE A 31 0.31 -5.27 -4.13
N GLN A 32 1.47 -5.88 -3.88
CA GLN A 32 1.66 -6.80 -2.75
C GLN A 32 2.78 -6.29 -1.84
N PHE A 33 2.53 -6.29 -0.54
CA PHE A 33 3.50 -5.91 0.47
C PHE A 33 3.70 -7.03 1.48
N HIS A 34 4.96 -7.22 1.88
CA HIS A 34 5.27 -7.96 3.07
C HIS A 34 5.22 -7.02 4.27
N GLU A 35 4.41 -7.38 5.26
CA GLU A 35 4.36 -6.74 6.55
C GLU A 35 5.75 -6.78 7.21
N PRO A 36 6.31 -5.61 7.56
CA PRO A 36 7.59 -5.54 8.25
C PRO A 36 7.56 -6.30 9.58
N LYS A 37 8.70 -6.90 9.94
CA LYS A 37 8.85 -7.62 11.20
C LYS A 37 8.64 -6.71 12.41
N GLU A 38 9.00 -5.44 12.28
CA GLU A 38 8.83 -4.39 13.28
C GLU A 38 7.35 -4.11 13.53
N VAL A 39 6.53 -4.06 12.47
CA VAL A 39 5.07 -3.89 12.56
C VAL A 39 4.42 -5.07 13.26
N ARG A 40 4.85 -6.30 12.93
CA ARG A 40 4.38 -7.53 13.61
C ARG A 40 4.62 -7.54 15.11
N ARG A 41 5.61 -6.80 15.59
CA ARG A 41 5.96 -6.68 17.01
C ARG A 41 5.27 -5.48 17.69
N GLY A 42 4.29 -4.84 17.02
CA GLY A 42 3.61 -3.65 17.51
C GLY A 42 4.41 -2.35 17.30
N GLY A 43 5.51 -2.39 16.54
CA GLY A 43 6.34 -1.23 16.23
C GLY A 43 5.84 -0.44 15.02
N LYS A 44 6.45 0.74 14.81
CA LYS A 44 6.21 1.56 13.62
C LYS A 44 6.98 1.03 12.41
N ILE A 45 6.51 1.35 11.20
CA ILE A 45 7.25 1.08 9.96
C ILE A 45 8.54 1.92 9.95
N PRO A 46 9.73 1.33 9.74
CA PRO A 46 10.97 2.08 9.60
C PRO A 46 10.93 3.04 8.42
N SER A 47 11.52 4.24 8.57
CA SER A 47 11.51 5.30 7.54
C SER A 47 12.04 4.84 6.19
N ARG A 48 13.07 3.97 6.18
CA ARG A 48 13.61 3.34 4.97
C ARG A 48 12.56 2.50 4.24
N MET A 49 11.78 1.71 4.97
CA MET A 49 10.70 0.89 4.40
C MET A 49 9.55 1.75 3.88
N ALA A 50 9.17 2.79 4.62
CA ALA A 50 8.17 3.75 4.14
C ALA A 50 8.56 4.38 2.79
N ARG A 51 9.83 4.77 2.61
CA ARG A 51 10.35 5.28 1.33
C ARG A 51 10.33 4.23 0.21
N VAL A 52 10.62 2.97 0.53
CA VAL A 52 10.55 1.85 -0.45
C VAL A 52 9.10 1.63 -0.88
N PHE A 53 8.16 1.61 0.06
CA PHE A 53 6.74 1.48 -0.23
C PHE A 53 6.24 2.63 -1.10
N GLY A 54 6.57 3.89 -0.74
CA GLY A 54 6.21 5.05 -1.56
C GLY A 54 6.77 4.99 -2.98
N ARG A 55 8.05 4.61 -3.17
CA ARG A 55 8.61 4.42 -4.53
C ARG A 55 7.86 3.33 -5.30
N ARG A 56 7.55 2.22 -4.67
CA ARG A 56 6.84 1.12 -5.32
C ARG A 56 5.42 1.54 -5.73
N MET A 57 4.72 2.27 -4.87
CA MET A 57 3.41 2.84 -5.19
C MET A 57 3.52 3.84 -6.34
N ARG A 58 4.57 4.67 -6.39
CA ARG A 58 4.80 5.59 -7.51
C ARG A 58 4.91 4.88 -8.86
N TYR A 59 5.69 3.81 -8.93
CA TYR A 59 5.89 3.07 -10.19
C TYR A 59 4.67 2.24 -10.62
N THR A 60 3.89 1.74 -9.66
CA THR A 60 2.77 0.83 -9.95
C THR A 60 1.44 1.55 -10.09
N LEU A 61 1.21 2.55 -9.25
CA LEU A 61 -0.06 3.27 -9.10
C LEU A 61 0.02 4.72 -9.58
N GLY A 62 1.18 5.20 -10.02
CA GLY A 62 1.39 6.63 -10.30
C GLY A 62 1.32 7.50 -9.03
N TRP A 63 1.49 6.88 -7.85
CA TRP A 63 1.31 7.54 -6.56
C TRP A 63 2.32 8.67 -6.36
N GLU A 64 1.82 9.88 -6.08
CA GLU A 64 2.63 11.05 -5.77
C GLU A 64 2.43 11.51 -4.31
N PRO A 65 3.43 12.15 -3.67
CA PRO A 65 3.33 12.58 -2.26
C PRO A 65 2.13 13.49 -1.95
N GLY A 66 1.65 14.25 -2.93
CA GLY A 66 0.45 15.10 -2.79
C GLY A 66 -0.86 14.33 -2.64
N MET A 67 -0.86 13.00 -2.83
CA MET A 67 -2.05 12.15 -2.65
C MET A 67 -2.29 11.77 -1.17
N PHE A 68 -1.36 12.05 -0.25
CA PHE A 68 -1.60 11.95 1.18
C PHE A 68 -2.41 13.15 1.67
N VAL A 69 -3.71 13.14 1.39
CA VAL A 69 -4.66 14.06 2.03
C VAL A 69 -5.13 13.42 3.33
N CYS A 70 -4.68 13.96 4.46
CA CYS A 70 -5.36 13.75 5.73
C CYS A 70 -6.70 14.49 5.64
N ALA A 71 -7.80 13.73 5.59
CA ALA A 71 -9.13 14.26 5.89
C ALA A 71 -9.29 14.45 7.40
#